data_AF-A0A7S2LVW3-F1
#
_entry.id   AF-A0A7S2LVW3-F1
#
_cell.length_a   1.000
_cell.length_b   1.000
_cell.length_c   1.000
_cell.angle_alpha   90.00
_cell.angle_beta   90.00
_cell.angle_gamma   90.00
#
_symmetry.space_group_name_H-M   'P 1'
#
loop_
_entity.id
_entity.type
_entity.pdbx_description
1 polymer ?
#
loop_
_entity_poly.entity_id
_entity_poly.type
_entity_poly.pdbx_seq_one_letter_code
_entity_poly.pdbx_strand_id
1 'polypeptide(L)'
;MSLGKSNPGHINYRDSKLTRILKPSLSGNARMAVICCISPSDKYREETKSTLQFASRAKLVKTNATSNEMIEDESDVVAKLRLENVRAKKEIREKEQQLMEMAARLGDIPTTEMVGSSSLLELQSQLTNANGLVASLERQVDELSSQKNDALDWIEELFSKVELKENKIKEILEERNQNESTNEYA
;
A
#
# COMPACT_ATOMS: atom_id res chain seq x y z
N MET A 1 -4.02 -26.27 10.95
CA MET A 1 -5.46 -26.04 10.70
C MET A 1 -5.63 -25.64 9.23
N SER A 2 -6.69 -26.10 8.55
CA SER A 2 -6.83 -26.03 7.09
C SER A 2 -7.96 -25.08 6.70
N LEU A 3 -7.70 -24.23 5.70
CA LEU A 3 -8.67 -23.33 5.03
C LEU A 3 -9.90 -24.05 4.42
N GLY A 4 -9.99 -25.39 4.51
CA GLY A 4 -11.08 -26.19 3.95
C GLY A 4 -12.17 -26.64 4.94
N LYS A 5 -12.13 -26.23 6.22
CA LYS A 5 -13.20 -26.56 7.20
C LYS A 5 -13.99 -25.31 7.58
N SER A 6 -15.31 -25.47 7.62
CA SER A 6 -16.37 -24.47 7.83
C SER A 6 -16.42 -23.87 9.26
N ASN A 7 -15.28 -23.63 9.89
CA ASN A 7 -15.22 -22.95 11.18
C ASN A 7 -14.22 -21.80 11.08
N PRO A 8 -14.65 -20.52 11.16
CA PRO A 8 -13.80 -19.36 10.95
C PRO A 8 -12.95 -19.10 12.20
N GLY A 9 -12.08 -20.05 12.55
CA GLY A 9 -11.03 -19.83 13.52
C GLY A 9 -9.98 -18.86 12.99
N HIS A 10 -9.04 -18.46 13.86
CA HIS A 10 -7.91 -17.63 13.45
C HIS A 10 -7.09 -18.34 12.37
N ILE A 11 -6.91 -17.69 11.23
CA ILE A 11 -6.04 -18.18 10.15
C ILE A 11 -4.66 -17.53 10.31
N ASN A 12 -3.65 -18.37 10.52
CA ASN A 12 -2.30 -17.94 10.84
C ASN A 12 -1.51 -17.43 9.61
N TYR A 13 -1.92 -16.32 9.02
CA TYR A 13 -1.14 -15.70 7.93
C TYR A 13 0.20 -15.12 8.42
N ARG A 14 0.35 -14.92 9.73
CA ARG A 14 1.52 -14.27 10.34
C ARG A 14 2.67 -15.23 10.66
N ASP A 15 2.47 -16.54 10.55
CA ASP A 15 3.50 -17.54 10.88
C ASP A 15 4.68 -17.49 9.89
N SER A 16 4.48 -16.98 8.67
CA SER A 16 5.56 -16.77 7.71
C SER A 16 5.39 -15.46 6.93
N LYS A 17 6.52 -14.91 6.46
CA LYS A 17 6.51 -13.75 5.55
C LYS A 17 5.77 -14.06 4.25
N LEU A 18 5.95 -15.27 3.72
CA LEU A 18 5.30 -15.73 2.48
C LEU A 18 3.77 -15.71 2.61
N THR A 19 3.21 -16.33 3.65
CA THR A 19 1.77 -16.36 3.89
C THR A 19 1.18 -14.98 4.20
N ARG A 20 2.01 -14.05 4.70
CA ARG A 20 1.60 -12.67 4.96
C ARG A 20 1.44 -11.88 3.66
N ILE A 21 2.39 -12.04 2.74
CA ILE A 21 2.33 -11.45 1.39
C ILE A 21 1.16 -12.07 0.61
N LEU A 22 0.95 -13.38 0.72
CA LEU A 22 -0.11 -14.10 0.01
C LEU A 22 -1.50 -13.98 0.67
N LYS A 23 -1.63 -13.30 1.80
CA LYS A 23 -2.93 -13.16 2.50
C LYS A 23 -4.04 -12.62 1.59
N PRO A 24 -3.83 -11.55 0.79
CA PRO A 24 -4.87 -11.06 -0.13
C PRO A 24 -5.28 -12.12 -1.15
N SER A 25 -4.33 -12.95 -1.59
CA SER A 25 -4.58 -14.02 -2.55
C SER A 25 -5.33 -15.21 -1.96
N LEU A 26 -5.13 -15.51 -0.67
CA LEU A 26 -5.70 -16.69 0.00
C LEU A 26 -7.07 -16.43 0.64
N SER A 27 -7.42 -15.18 0.96
CA SER A 27 -8.70 -14.84 1.60
C SER A 27 -9.22 -13.44 1.31
N GLY A 28 -8.67 -12.75 0.31
CA GLY A 28 -9.03 -11.37 -0.04
C GLY A 28 -9.55 -11.23 -1.46
N ASN A 29 -9.43 -10.02 -1.99
CA ASN A 29 -9.77 -9.71 -3.37
C ASN A 29 -8.67 -10.18 -4.33
N ALA A 30 -8.77 -11.42 -4.80
CA ALA A 30 -7.86 -11.98 -5.79
C ALA A 30 -8.45 -13.20 -6.49
N ARG A 31 -8.08 -13.39 -7.76
CA ARG A 31 -8.26 -14.66 -8.47
C ARG A 31 -6.98 -15.48 -8.30
N MET A 32 -7.09 -16.67 -7.75
CA MET A 32 -5.94 -17.55 -7.46
C MET A 32 -6.00 -18.82 -8.29
N ALA A 33 -4.85 -19.23 -8.83
CA ALA A 33 -4.62 -20.57 -9.36
C ALA A 33 -3.39 -21.18 -8.66
N VAL A 34 -3.47 -22.47 -8.34
CA VAL A 34 -2.38 -23.21 -7.70
C VAL A 34 -1.92 -24.30 -8.65
N ILE A 35 -0.65 -24.24 -9.07
CA ILE A 35 -0.03 -25.26 -9.92
C ILE A 35 0.76 -26.20 -9.02
N CYS A 36 0.39 -27.48 -9.04
CA CYS A 36 1.06 -28.52 -8.27
C CYS A 36 2.01 -29.30 -9.17
N CYS A 37 3.31 -29.16 -8.95
CA CYS A 37 4.33 -29.91 -9.67
C CYS A 37 4.60 -31.23 -8.95
N ILE A 38 4.41 -32.36 -9.64
CA ILE A 38 4.59 -33.71 -9.10
C ILE A 38 5.53 -34.53 -9.97
N SER A 39 6.16 -35.55 -9.37
CA SER A 39 7.00 -36.50 -10.11
C SER A 39 6.21 -37.79 -10.39
N PRO A 40 6.27 -38.34 -11.62
CA PRO A 40 5.60 -39.60 -11.94
C PRO A 40 6.34 -40.85 -11.43
N SER A 41 7.53 -40.71 -10.83
CA SER A 41 8.31 -41.84 -10.33
C SER A 41 7.76 -42.40 -9.03
N ASP A 42 7.71 -43.74 -8.91
CA ASP A 42 7.25 -44.42 -7.68
C ASP A 42 8.10 -44.08 -6.45
N LYS A 43 9.37 -43.69 -6.65
CA LYS A 43 10.26 -43.20 -5.59
C LYS A 43 9.68 -42.01 -4.82
N TYR A 44 8.88 -41.17 -5.48
CA TYR A 44 8.29 -39.97 -4.89
C TYR A 44 6.78 -40.11 -4.67
N ARG A 45 6.26 -41.35 -4.60
CA ARG A 45 4.82 -41.62 -4.45
C ARG A 45 4.20 -40.92 -3.24
N GLU A 46 4.85 -40.95 -2.09
CA GLU A 46 4.31 -40.34 -0.86
C GLU A 46 4.30 -38.79 -0.93
N GLU A 47 5.31 -38.17 -1.51
CA GLU A 47 5.35 -36.71 -1.72
C GLU A 47 4.30 -36.26 -2.73
N THR A 48 4.13 -37.04 -3.81
CA THR A 48 3.08 -36.82 -4.81
C THR A 48 1.71 -36.91 -4.18
N LYS A 49 1.46 -37.93 -3.36
CA LYS A 49 0.21 -38.08 -2.60
C LYS A 49 -0.04 -36.89 -1.67
N SER A 50 0.97 -36.45 -0.93
CA SER A 50 0.88 -35.28 -0.05
C SER A 50 0.55 -33.99 -0.81
N THR A 51 1.17 -33.80 -1.97
CA THR A 51 0.92 -32.66 -2.88
C THR A 51 -0.50 -32.68 -3.42
N LEU A 52 -1.01 -33.84 -3.85
CA LEU A 52 -2.39 -33.98 -4.34
C LEU A 52 -3.43 -33.77 -3.24
N GLN A 53 -3.13 -34.21 -2.01
CA GLN A 53 -3.98 -33.92 -0.85
C GLN A 53 -4.00 -32.42 -0.53
N PHE A 54 -2.86 -31.73 -0.65
CA PHE A 54 -2.82 -30.27 -0.54
C PHE A 54 -3.66 -29.62 -1.64
N ALA A 55 -3.50 -30.02 -2.90
CA ALA A 55 -4.27 -29.51 -4.04
C ALA A 55 -5.79 -29.66 -3.81
N SER A 56 -6.21 -30.81 -3.30
CA SER A 56 -7.61 -31.09 -2.99
C SER A 56 -8.18 -30.12 -1.95
N ARG A 57 -7.37 -29.75 -0.93
CA ARG A 57 -7.77 -28.75 0.07
C ARG A 57 -7.71 -27.33 -0.47
N ALA A 58 -6.68 -27.00 -1.25
CA ALA A 58 -6.49 -25.69 -1.86
C ALA A 58 -7.65 -25.34 -2.80
N LYS A 59 -8.17 -26.34 -3.53
CA LYS A 59 -9.35 -26.20 -4.40
C LYS A 59 -10.61 -25.73 -3.67
N LEU A 60 -10.72 -25.99 -2.36
CA LEU A 60 -11.88 -25.61 -1.55
C LEU A 60 -11.82 -24.16 -1.06
N VAL A 61 -10.66 -23.49 -1.20
CA VAL A 61 -10.49 -22.11 -0.79
C VAL A 61 -11.29 -21.21 -1.74
N LYS A 62 -12.22 -20.44 -1.18
CA LYS A 62 -13.03 -19.47 -1.93
C LYS A 62 -12.51 -18.07 -1.66
N THR A 63 -12.28 -17.32 -2.72
CA THR A 63 -11.96 -15.89 -2.67
C THR A 63 -13.10 -15.09 -3.27
N ASN A 64 -13.32 -13.87 -2.75
CA ASN A 64 -14.32 -12.94 -3.28
C ASN A 64 -13.58 -11.89 -4.10
N ALA A 65 -13.31 -12.22 -5.37
CA ALA A 65 -12.62 -11.31 -6.27
C ALA A 65 -13.59 -10.31 -6.91
N THR A 66 -13.27 -9.03 -6.84
CA THR A 66 -13.99 -7.91 -7.46
C THR A 66 -13.03 -7.12 -8.34
N SER A 67 -13.53 -6.54 -9.44
CA SER A 67 -12.73 -5.63 -10.26
C SER A 67 -12.33 -4.43 -9.40
N ASN A 68 -11.04 -4.14 -9.34
CA ASN A 68 -10.56 -2.89 -8.75
C ASN A 68 -10.77 -1.79 -9.78
N GLU A 69 -12.03 -1.35 -9.92
CA GLU A 69 -12.31 -0.11 -10.63
C GLU A 69 -11.74 1.02 -9.76
N MET A 70 -10.69 1.68 -10.26
CA MET A 70 -10.12 2.88 -9.66
C MET A 70 -11.13 4.02 -9.88
N ILE A 71 -12.20 4.02 -9.10
CA ILE A 71 -13.18 5.11 -9.01
C ILE A 71 -13.29 5.50 -7.54
N GLU A 72 -12.16 5.73 -6.90
CA GLU A 72 -12.09 6.71 -5.84
C GLU A 72 -11.05 7.69 -6.34
N ASP A 73 -11.47 8.92 -6.70
CA ASP A 73 -10.52 10.00 -6.99
C ASP A 73 -9.49 9.99 -5.86
N GLU A 74 -8.18 10.00 -6.17
CA GLU A 74 -7.14 10.04 -5.12
C GLU A 74 -7.41 11.15 -4.09
N SER A 75 -8.09 12.22 -4.54
CA SER A 75 -8.68 13.28 -3.73
C SER A 75 -9.56 12.77 -2.59
N ASP A 76 -10.48 11.83 -2.83
CA ASP A 76 -11.42 11.33 -1.84
C ASP A 76 -10.74 10.45 -0.78
N VAL A 77 -9.79 9.61 -1.19
CA VAL A 77 -8.98 8.80 -0.26
C VAL A 77 -8.13 9.72 0.63
N VAL A 78 -7.47 10.71 0.03
CA VAL A 78 -6.66 11.69 0.76
C VAL A 78 -7.52 12.55 1.68
N ALA A 79 -8.71 12.98 1.23
CA ALA A 79 -9.65 13.74 2.05
C ALA A 79 -10.13 12.93 3.27
N LYS A 80 -10.45 11.66 3.08
CA LYS A 80 -10.86 10.75 4.15
C LYS A 80 -9.75 10.52 5.17
N LEU A 81 -8.53 10.26 4.71
CA LEU A 81 -7.35 10.09 5.57
C LEU A 81 -6.99 11.38 6.33
N ARG A 82 -7.16 12.56 5.71
CA ARG A 82 -6.99 13.85 6.38
C ARG A 82 -8.04 14.05 7.46
N LEU A 83 -9.30 13.70 7.20
CA LEU A 83 -10.38 13.80 8.17
C LEU A 83 -10.16 12.88 9.39
N GLU A 84 -9.72 11.64 9.15
CA GLU A 84 -9.38 10.71 10.24
C GLU A 84 -8.20 11.22 11.08
N ASN A 85 -7.17 11.79 10.45
CA ASN A 85 -6.05 12.40 11.17
C ASN A 85 -6.49 13.57 12.05
N VAL A 86 -7.37 14.45 11.55
CA VAL A 86 -7.90 15.57 12.33
C VAL A 86 -8.70 15.07 13.53
N ARG A 87 -9.54 14.04 13.35
CA ARG A 87 -10.28 13.41 14.46
C ARG A 87 -9.35 12.82 15.51
N ALA A 88 -8.37 12.03 15.10
CA ALA A 88 -7.41 11.42 16.03
C ALA A 88 -6.62 12.47 16.81
N LYS A 89 -6.14 13.53 16.13
CA LYS A 89 -5.45 14.66 16.80
C LYS A 89 -6.35 15.45 17.74
N LYS A 90 -7.66 15.49 17.49
CA LYS A 90 -8.63 16.13 18.40
C LYS A 90 -8.85 15.28 19.64
N GLU A 91 -9.04 13.98 19.47
CA GLU A 91 -9.23 13.05 20.59
C GLU A 91 -8.01 13.01 21.51
N ILE A 92 -6.79 13.03 20.95
CA ILE A 92 -5.55 13.15 21.72
C ILE A 92 -5.55 14.44 22.55
N ARG A 93 -5.84 15.60 21.93
CA ARG A 93 -5.89 16.89 22.66
C ARG A 93 -6.95 16.92 23.76
N GLU A 94 -8.12 16.35 23.51
CA GLU A 94 -9.19 16.24 24.51
C GLU A 94 -8.74 15.37 25.70
N LYS A 95 -8.06 14.24 25.44
CA LYS A 95 -7.51 13.39 26.51
C LYS A 95 -6.37 14.06 27.26
N GLU A 96 -5.50 14.81 26.58
CA GLU A 96 -4.43 15.61 27.20
C GLU A 96 -5.01 16.70 28.11
N GLN A 97 -6.05 17.42 27.66
CA GLN A 97 -6.75 18.40 28.50
C GLN A 97 -7.42 17.76 29.71
N GLN A 98 -8.08 16.62 29.55
CA GLN A 98 -8.68 15.88 30.67
C GLN A 98 -7.63 15.44 31.69
N LEU A 99 -6.46 14.97 31.24
CA LEU A 99 -5.33 14.66 32.11
C LEU A 99 -4.79 15.90 32.83
N MET A 100 -4.69 17.03 32.13
CA MET A 100 -4.22 18.29 32.72
C MET A 100 -5.20 18.86 33.76
N GLU A 101 -6.51 18.79 33.50
CA GLU A 101 -7.54 19.24 34.44
C GLU A 101 -7.61 18.31 35.66
N MET A 102 -7.45 17.00 35.47
CA MET A 102 -7.34 16.03 36.57
C MET A 102 -6.11 16.30 37.45
N ALA A 103 -4.98 16.67 36.84
CA ALA A 103 -3.77 17.08 37.57
C ALA A 103 -3.97 18.38 38.36
N ALA A 104 -4.70 19.36 37.81
CA ALA A 104 -4.98 20.63 38.47
C ALA A 104 -5.97 20.50 39.66
N ARG A 105 -6.94 19.58 39.58
CA ARG A 105 -7.93 19.34 40.66
C ARG A 105 -7.34 18.65 41.89
N LEU A 106 -6.15 18.07 41.79
CA LEU A 106 -5.49 17.37 42.89
C LEU A 106 -4.69 18.27 43.86
N GLY A 107 -4.66 19.60 43.65
CA GLY A 107 -4.24 20.63 44.62
C GLY A 107 -2.93 20.39 45.39
N ASP A 108 -1.87 21.13 45.03
CA ASP A 108 -0.60 21.34 45.77
C ASP A 108 -0.20 20.26 46.80
N ILE A 109 0.28 19.13 46.29
CA ILE A 109 1.34 18.39 46.98
C ILE A 109 2.64 19.10 46.59
N PRO A 110 3.52 19.47 47.54
CA PRO A 110 4.81 20.06 47.19
C PRO A 110 5.48 19.13 46.18
N THR A 111 5.78 19.65 44.99
CA THR A 111 6.31 18.92 43.83
C THR A 111 7.79 18.52 43.98
N THR A 112 8.22 18.30 45.23
CA THR A 112 9.53 17.79 45.58
C THR A 112 9.31 16.55 46.43
N GLU A 113 9.55 15.39 45.80
CA GLU A 113 9.53 14.02 46.32
C GLU A 113 8.19 13.27 46.18
N MET A 114 8.24 12.17 45.39
CA MET A 114 7.22 11.13 45.20
C MET A 114 6.19 11.24 44.05
N VAL A 115 6.62 11.46 42.80
CA VAL A 115 6.16 10.67 41.63
C VAL A 115 7.35 10.57 40.65
N GLY A 116 7.73 9.36 40.26
CA GLY A 116 9.04 9.03 39.68
C GLY A 116 9.53 9.94 38.55
N SER A 117 10.61 10.67 38.82
CA SER A 117 11.36 11.50 37.86
C SER A 117 11.76 10.73 36.61
N SER A 118 11.91 9.40 36.71
CA SER A 118 12.19 8.51 35.58
C SER A 118 11.08 8.53 34.53
N SER A 119 9.79 8.54 34.92
CA SER A 119 8.69 8.44 33.95
C SER A 119 8.43 9.75 33.20
N LEU A 120 8.65 10.92 33.82
CA LEU A 120 8.54 12.21 33.13
C LEU A 120 9.71 12.44 32.16
N LEU A 121 10.93 12.07 32.54
CA LEU A 121 12.08 12.09 31.63
C LEU A 121 11.89 11.13 30.45
N GLU A 122 11.28 9.97 30.70
CA GLU A 122 10.98 8.98 29.66
C GLU A 122 9.88 9.46 28.70
N LEU A 123 8.81 10.08 29.21
CA LEU A 123 7.79 10.74 28.38
C LEU A 123 8.37 11.90 27.56
N GLN A 124 9.25 12.71 28.16
CA GLN A 124 9.90 13.81 27.47
C GLN A 124 10.86 13.31 26.39
N SER A 125 11.60 12.22 26.65
CA SER A 125 12.41 11.53 25.64
C SER A 125 11.55 10.97 24.50
N GLN A 126 10.42 10.33 24.81
CA GLN A 126 9.48 9.82 23.81
C GLN A 126 8.91 10.95 22.94
N LEU A 127 8.57 12.10 23.52
CA LEU A 127 8.08 13.26 22.77
C LEU A 127 9.16 13.83 21.83
N THR A 128 10.41 13.92 22.28
CA THR A 128 11.52 14.36 21.41
C THR A 128 11.77 13.39 20.26
N ASN A 129 11.68 12.08 20.51
CA ASN A 129 11.80 11.05 19.48
C ASN A 129 10.64 11.11 18.47
N ALA A 130 9.40 11.27 18.95
CA ALA A 130 8.22 11.41 18.11
C ALA A 130 8.30 12.65 17.22
N ASN A 131 8.73 13.80 17.77
CA ASN A 131 8.95 15.00 16.97
C ASN A 131 10.06 14.83 15.92
N GLY A 132 11.13 14.08 16.24
CA GLY A 132 12.16 13.72 15.27
C GLY A 132 11.63 12.84 14.13
N LEU A 133 10.78 11.87 14.45
CA LEU A 133 10.09 11.03 13.46
C LEU A 133 9.15 11.84 12.56
N VAL A 134 8.37 12.76 13.14
CA VAL A 134 7.49 13.67 12.39
C VAL A 134 8.33 14.52 11.42
N ALA A 135 9.42 15.13 11.88
CA ALA A 135 10.30 15.92 11.02
C ALA A 135 10.95 15.08 9.90
N SER A 136 11.25 13.80 10.16
CA SER A 136 11.76 12.90 9.13
C SER A 136 10.68 12.53 8.10
N LEU A 137 9.44 12.32 8.54
CA LEU A 137 8.31 12.03 7.66
C LEU A 137 7.95 13.26 6.80
N GLU A 138 7.98 14.46 7.38
CA GLU A 138 7.76 15.72 6.63
C GLU A 138 8.80 15.87 5.52
N ARG A 139 10.09 15.62 5.80
CA ARG A 139 11.14 15.63 4.76
C ARG A 139 10.89 14.60 3.65
N GLN A 140 10.43 13.39 3.99
CA GLN A 140 10.10 12.38 2.99
C GLN A 140 8.90 12.79 2.13
N VAL A 141 7.91 13.44 2.72
CA VAL A 141 6.74 13.96 1.98
C VAL A 141 7.17 15.06 1.01
N ASP A 142 8.05 15.96 1.42
CA ASP A 142 8.58 17.03 0.56
C ASP A 142 9.43 16.44 -0.58
N GLU A 143 10.29 15.47 -0.28
CA GLU A 143 11.13 14.79 -1.26
C GLU A 143 10.32 14.02 -2.30
N LEU A 144 9.32 13.24 -1.86
CA LEU A 144 8.39 12.55 -2.78
C LEU A 144 7.56 13.53 -3.60
N SER A 145 7.15 14.66 -3.02
CA SER A 145 6.42 15.70 -3.76
C SER A 145 7.30 16.34 -4.84
N SER A 146 8.59 16.56 -4.56
CA SER A 146 9.55 17.04 -5.56
C SER A 146 9.73 16.01 -6.69
N GLN A 147 9.97 14.74 -6.34
CA GLN A 147 10.13 13.67 -7.34
C GLN A 147 8.89 13.52 -8.22
N LYS A 148 7.68 13.66 -7.64
CA LYS A 148 6.43 13.65 -8.39
C LYS A 148 6.39 14.80 -9.40
N ASN A 149 6.77 16.01 -9.00
CA ASN A 149 6.75 17.17 -9.90
C ASN A 149 7.77 17.01 -11.03
N ASP A 150 8.99 16.56 -10.73
CA ASP A 150 10.01 16.29 -11.76
C ASP A 150 9.53 15.23 -12.76
N ALA A 151 8.80 14.21 -12.29
CA ALA A 151 8.22 13.19 -13.16
C ALA A 151 7.08 13.74 -14.04
N LEU A 152 6.28 14.67 -13.53
CA LEU A 152 5.24 15.35 -14.31
C LEU A 152 5.84 16.20 -15.43
N ASP A 153 6.88 16.98 -15.11
CA ASP A 153 7.59 17.79 -16.10
C ASP A 153 8.19 16.92 -17.22
N TRP A 154 8.77 15.76 -16.84
CA TRP A 154 9.30 14.81 -17.82
C TRP A 154 8.22 14.19 -18.71
N ILE A 155 7.05 13.88 -18.14
CA ILE A 155 5.90 13.36 -18.90
C ILE A 155 5.42 14.41 -19.91
N GLU A 156 5.30 15.68 -19.51
CA GLU A 156 4.93 16.77 -20.43
C GLU A 156 5.94 16.92 -21.57
N GLU A 157 7.24 16.86 -21.27
CA GLU A 157 8.29 16.92 -22.29
C GLU A 157 8.19 15.75 -23.28
N LEU A 158 7.93 14.53 -22.79
CA LEU A 158 7.75 13.36 -23.64
C LEU A 158 6.51 13.48 -24.53
N PHE A 159 5.38 13.97 -24.01
CA PHE A 159 4.18 14.18 -24.82
C PHE A 159 4.45 15.14 -25.97
N SER A 160 5.14 16.26 -25.70
CA SER A 160 5.52 17.21 -26.75
C SER A 160 6.41 16.56 -27.83
N LYS A 161 7.37 15.72 -27.43
CA LYS A 161 8.23 14.98 -28.37
C LYS A 161 7.45 13.96 -29.20
N VAL A 162 6.46 13.29 -28.62
CA VAL A 162 5.60 12.34 -29.35
C VAL A 162 4.76 13.08 -30.38
N GLU A 163 4.12 14.18 -30.00
CA GLU A 163 3.31 15.00 -30.90
C GLU A 163 4.12 15.55 -32.08
N LEU A 164 5.35 16.03 -31.83
CA LEU A 164 6.25 16.46 -32.89
C LEU A 164 6.60 15.33 -33.87
N LYS A 165 6.85 14.11 -33.36
CA LYS A 165 7.13 12.95 -34.21
C LYS A 165 5.91 12.52 -35.02
N GLU A 166 4.72 12.55 -34.44
CA GLU A 166 3.48 12.26 -35.15
C GLU A 166 3.24 13.24 -36.30
N ASN A 167 3.45 14.54 -36.05
CA ASN A 167 3.34 15.56 -37.09
C ASN A 167 4.39 15.36 -38.20
N LYS A 168 5.62 15.00 -37.84
CA LYS A 168 6.68 14.70 -38.82
C LYS A 168 6.34 13.47 -39.68
N ILE A 169 5.73 12.44 -39.09
CA ILE A 169 5.29 11.25 -39.83
C ILE A 169 4.18 11.61 -40.82
N LYS A 170 3.20 12.44 -40.41
CA LYS A 170 2.13 12.90 -41.30
C LYS A 170 2.69 13.67 -42.50
N GLU A 171 3.63 14.58 -42.27
CA GLU A 171 4.30 15.36 -43.32
C GLU A 171 5.03 14.44 -44.34
N ILE A 172 5.79 13.45 -43.85
CA ILE A 172 6.50 12.48 -44.72
C ILE A 172 5.52 11.62 -45.55
N LEU A 173 4.36 11.27 -44.99
CA LEU A 173 3.34 10.50 -45.70
C LEU A 173 2.66 11.34 -46.80
N GLU A 174 2.42 12.63 -46.54
CA GLU A 174 1.89 13.56 -47.55
C GLU A 174 2.87 13.76 -48.72
N GLU A 175 4.16 13.96 -48.43
CA GLU A 175 5.22 14.07 -49.45
C GLU A 175 5.31 12.80 -50.32
N ARG A 176 5.17 11.60 -49.71
CA ARG A 176 5.17 10.33 -50.46
C ARG A 176 3.96 10.21 -51.38
N ASN A 177 2.76 10.54 -50.90
CA ASN A 177 1.53 10.47 -51.71
C ASN A 177 1.58 11.43 -52.92
N GLN A 178 2.18 12.62 -52.75
CA GLN A 178 2.36 13.58 -53.85
C GLN A 178 3.38 13.09 -54.89
N ASN A 179 4.45 12.41 -54.46
CA ASN A 179 5.47 11.83 -55.35
C ASN A 179 4.99 10.59 -56.11
N GLU A 180 4.13 9.74 -55.50
CA GLU A 180 3.51 8.61 -56.22
C GLU A 180 2.54 9.10 -57.30
N SER A 181 1.75 10.14 -57.01
CA SER A 181 0.82 10.74 -57.96
C SER A 181 1.48 11.44 -59.15
N THR A 182 2.75 11.83 -59.05
CA THR A 182 3.51 12.48 -60.14
C THR A 182 4.25 11.48 -61.01
N ASN A 183 4.56 10.29 -60.50
CA ASN A 183 5.29 9.24 -61.21
C ASN A 183 4.37 8.27 -61.99
N GLU A 184 3.05 8.34 -61.79
CA GLU A 184 2.06 7.54 -62.53
C GLU A 184 1.65 8.19 -63.89
N TYR A 185 2.15 9.40 -64.17
CA TYR A 185 1.88 10.17 -65.41
C TYR A 185 3.13 10.46 -66.25
N ALA A 186 4.27 9.84 -65.94
CA ALA A 186 5.52 9.93 -66.72
C ALA A 186 5.86 8.57 -67.36
#